data_AF-A0AAD5ULQ8-F1
#
_entry.id   AF-A0AAD5ULQ8-F1
#
_cell.length_a   1.000
_cell.length_b   1.000
_cell.length_c   1.000
_cell.angle_alpha   90.00
_cell.angle_beta   90.00
_cell.angle_gamma   90.00
#
_symmetry.space_group_name_H-M   'P 1'
#
loop_
_entity.id
_entity.type
_entity.pdbx_description
1 polymer ?
#
loop_
_entity_poly.entity_id
_entity_poly.type
_entity_poly.pdbx_seq_one_letter_code
_entity_poly.pdbx_strand_id
1 'polypeptide(L)'
;MGFFNLPILKTIYLRQRKRESGIEHGRFIQLDGANEEFFGTKFGPQQLQNVLEWEYYKSDYSKCLELCLRWIQLNEKEKQFKMGEIYEIACRCSLKLAKLDLALKYAELVIASNGKEPGVMFLAAQVFKKSQKYTEAIELLVKYLDYRRNDYLAYVELSDIFDSLGKSHPEFKAWAYFSLSLAIYFIERSPRPKTDFADKHVQKEIPALKAKLAELPVATSVDHDILRTVKLSKSACDYLCTKIYDNRTNIENEIQQ
;
A
#
# COMPACT_ATOMS: atom_id res chain seq x y z
N MET A 1 20.12 4.37 -6.79
CA MET A 1 20.21 2.89 -6.70
C MET A 1 21.39 2.56 -5.80
N GLY A 2 21.13 2.25 -4.53
CA GLY A 2 22.15 1.85 -3.56
C GLY A 2 21.74 0.50 -2.99
N PHE A 3 22.51 -0.53 -3.32
CA PHE A 3 22.27 -1.90 -2.85
C PHE A 3 22.59 -1.97 -1.35
N PHE A 4 21.60 -2.34 -0.54
CA PHE A 4 21.81 -2.72 0.85
C PHE A 4 22.50 -4.08 0.90
N ASN A 5 23.76 -4.08 1.33
CA ASN A 5 24.44 -5.28 1.76
C ASN A 5 24.21 -5.42 3.28
N LEU A 6 23.11 -6.04 3.67
CA LEU A 6 22.80 -6.40 5.06
C LEU A 6 23.01 -7.91 5.25
N PRO A 7 24.06 -8.37 5.95
CA PRO A 7 24.32 -9.79 6.20
C PRO A 7 23.34 -10.46 7.18
N ILE A 8 22.37 -9.74 7.73
CA ILE A 8 21.64 -10.14 8.93
C ILE A 8 20.31 -10.87 8.63
N LEU A 9 19.81 -10.84 7.39
CA LEU A 9 18.52 -11.46 7.03
C LEU A 9 18.62 -12.88 6.45
N LYS A 10 19.81 -13.50 6.42
CA LYS A 10 19.98 -14.89 5.94
C LYS A 10 19.60 -15.98 6.96
N THR A 11 19.25 -15.64 8.20
CA THR A 11 19.12 -16.61 9.30
C THR A 11 17.72 -16.63 9.94
N ILE A 12 16.67 -16.38 9.16
CA ILE A 12 15.28 -16.65 9.59
C ILE A 12 14.62 -17.53 8.53
N TYR A 13 15.06 -18.79 8.46
CA TYR A 13 14.29 -19.85 7.83
C TYR A 13 14.40 -21.09 8.73
N LEU A 14 13.34 -21.32 9.52
CA LEU A 14 13.03 -22.56 10.25
C LEU A 14 14.03 -23.01 11.33
N ARG A 15 13.94 -22.40 12.51
CA ARG A 15 14.30 -23.09 13.77
C ARG A 15 13.13 -23.95 14.24
N GLN A 16 12.74 -24.98 13.47
CA GLN A 16 11.96 -26.08 14.05
C GLN A 16 12.93 -26.98 14.81
N ARG A 17 12.63 -27.19 16.10
CA ARG A 17 13.44 -27.94 17.05
C ARG A 17 13.78 -29.32 16.48
N LYS A 18 15.09 -29.54 16.31
CA LYS A 18 15.74 -30.84 16.24
C LYS A 18 15.23 -31.71 17.41
N ARG A 19 14.35 -32.68 17.12
CA ARG A 19 14.15 -33.87 17.94
C ARG A 19 14.36 -35.09 17.04
N GLU A 20 15.61 -35.56 17.05
CA GLU A 20 16.02 -36.98 16.97
C GLU A 20 15.59 -37.86 15.80
N SER A 21 15.04 -37.32 14.71
CA SER A 21 14.85 -38.09 13.47
C SER A 21 15.61 -37.41 12.34
N GLY A 22 16.53 -38.12 11.69
CA GLY A 22 17.44 -37.62 10.66
C GLY A 22 16.76 -37.20 9.35
N ILE A 23 15.85 -36.23 9.41
CA ILE A 23 15.20 -35.63 8.25
C ILE A 23 16.05 -34.45 7.79
N GLU A 24 16.48 -34.51 6.53
CA GLU A 24 17.30 -33.49 5.87
C GLU A 24 16.69 -32.09 5.98
N HIS A 25 17.59 -31.11 6.05
CA HIS A 25 17.28 -29.70 6.24
C HIS A 25 16.34 -29.15 5.17
N GLY A 26 15.52 -28.17 5.55
CA GLY A 26 14.44 -27.58 4.75
C GLY A 26 14.74 -27.52 3.26
N ARG A 27 14.23 -28.50 2.51
CA ARG A 27 14.23 -28.44 1.05
C ARG A 27 13.35 -27.26 0.65
N PHE A 28 13.94 -26.32 -0.09
CA PHE A 28 13.18 -25.34 -0.84
C PHE A 28 12.23 -26.13 -1.74
N ILE A 29 10.92 -25.94 -1.57
CA ILE A 29 9.93 -26.50 -2.48
C ILE A 29 10.18 -25.84 -3.84
N GLN A 30 10.67 -26.62 -4.80
CA GLN A 30 10.74 -26.18 -6.19
C GLN A 30 9.31 -25.96 -6.70
N LEU A 31 9.12 -25.12 -7.72
CA LEU A 31 7.81 -24.87 -8.34
C LEU A 31 7.08 -26.18 -8.67
N ASP A 32 7.82 -27.18 -9.15
CA ASP A 32 7.31 -28.51 -9.51
C ASP A 32 6.75 -29.29 -8.29
N GLY A 33 7.12 -28.89 -7.07
CA GLY A 33 6.59 -29.42 -5.83
C GLY A 33 5.29 -28.78 -5.36
N ALA A 34 4.83 -27.69 -5.99
CA ALA A 34 3.52 -27.07 -5.71
C ALA A 34 2.40 -27.78 -6.49
N ASN A 35 2.28 -29.09 -6.30
CA ASN A 35 1.28 -29.94 -6.94
C ASN A 35 0.09 -30.23 -6.00
N GLU A 36 -0.94 -30.88 -6.54
CA GLU A 36 -2.18 -31.21 -5.80
C GLU A 36 -1.89 -32.14 -4.61
N GLU A 37 -1.03 -33.14 -4.79
CA GLU A 37 -0.63 -34.08 -3.73
C GLU A 37 0.01 -33.37 -2.53
N PHE A 38 0.98 -32.49 -2.79
CA PHE A 38 1.65 -31.71 -1.75
C PHE A 38 0.68 -30.75 -1.05
N PHE A 39 -0.16 -30.05 -1.82
CA PHE A 39 -1.13 -29.10 -1.28
C PHE A 39 -2.22 -29.78 -0.43
N GLY A 40 -2.63 -30.99 -0.79
CA GLY A 40 -3.57 -31.80 -0.02
C GLY A 40 -3.03 -32.26 1.34
N THR A 41 -1.72 -32.17 1.58
CA THR A 41 -1.13 -32.51 2.89
C THR A 41 -1.53 -31.50 3.97
N LYS A 42 -1.49 -31.95 5.23
CA LYS A 42 -1.84 -31.11 6.41
C LYS A 42 -1.07 -29.78 6.48
N PHE A 43 0.17 -29.75 5.99
CA PHE A 43 1.06 -28.58 6.08
C PHE A 43 1.38 -27.95 4.73
N GLY A 44 0.95 -28.55 3.61
CA GLY A 44 1.26 -28.09 2.26
C GLY A 44 0.90 -26.63 2.01
N PRO A 45 -0.33 -26.18 2.29
CA PRO A 45 -0.76 -24.80 2.00
C PRO A 45 0.05 -23.76 2.79
N GLN A 46 0.34 -24.03 4.06
CA GLN A 46 1.15 -23.14 4.90
C GLN A 46 2.62 -23.12 4.45
N GLN A 47 3.17 -24.27 4.07
CA GLN A 47 4.54 -24.33 3.56
C GLN A 47 4.66 -23.59 2.22
N LEU A 48 3.66 -23.73 1.33
CA LEU A 48 3.62 -23.00 0.07
C LEU A 48 3.47 -21.49 0.30
N GLN A 49 2.66 -21.07 1.27
CA GLN A 49 2.59 -19.67 1.68
C GLN A 49 3.94 -19.12 2.13
N ASN A 50 4.68 -19.85 2.97
CA ASN A 50 6.01 -19.41 3.41
C ASN A 50 6.99 -19.26 2.23
N VAL A 51 6.86 -20.13 1.21
CA VAL A 51 7.65 -20.01 -0.03
C VAL A 51 7.25 -18.75 -0.82
N LEU A 52 5.95 -18.42 -0.90
CA LEU A 52 5.48 -17.19 -1.52
C LEU A 52 6.10 -15.95 -0.87
N GLU A 53 6.07 -15.87 0.45
CA GLU A 53 6.65 -14.77 1.23
C GLU A 53 8.17 -14.65 0.98
N TRP A 54 8.85 -15.79 0.88
CA TRP A 54 10.28 -15.84 0.58
C TRP A 54 10.62 -15.35 -0.82
N GLU A 55 9.88 -15.78 -1.85
CA GLU A 55 10.09 -15.31 -3.22
C GLU A 55 9.73 -13.82 -3.38
N TYR A 56 8.70 -13.35 -2.67
CA TYR A 56 8.38 -11.93 -2.58
C TYR A 56 9.54 -11.13 -1.98
N TYR A 57 10.13 -11.61 -0.87
CA TYR A 57 11.27 -10.97 -0.22
C TYR A 57 12.52 -10.91 -1.12
N LYS A 58 12.75 -11.94 -1.94
CA LYS A 58 13.80 -11.96 -2.97
C LYS A 58 13.54 -11.01 -4.15
N SER A 59 12.36 -10.38 -4.20
CA SER A 59 11.92 -9.54 -5.31
C SER A 59 11.76 -10.29 -6.64
N ASP A 60 11.61 -11.62 -6.63
CA ASP A 60 11.22 -12.39 -7.81
C ASP A 60 9.68 -12.36 -7.94
N TYR A 61 9.16 -11.19 -8.28
CA TYR A 61 7.70 -10.96 -8.32
C TYR A 61 7.00 -11.80 -9.39
N SER A 62 7.69 -12.16 -10.48
CA SER A 62 7.11 -13.00 -11.53
C SER A 62 6.86 -14.41 -11.02
N LYS A 63 7.89 -15.04 -10.43
CA LYS A 63 7.79 -16.37 -9.84
C LYS A 63 6.82 -16.40 -8.66
N CYS A 64 6.89 -15.39 -7.79
CA CYS A 64 5.97 -15.27 -6.66
C CYS A 64 4.52 -15.18 -7.14
N LEU A 65 4.23 -14.37 -8.17
CA LEU A 65 2.89 -14.28 -8.73
C LEU A 65 2.42 -15.61 -9.33
N GLU A 66 3.26 -16.30 -10.10
CA GLU A 66 2.94 -17.62 -10.65
C GLU A 66 2.56 -18.62 -9.55
N LEU A 67 3.35 -18.68 -8.49
CA LEU A 67 3.06 -19.51 -7.32
C LEU A 67 1.76 -19.08 -6.62
N CYS A 68 1.46 -17.79 -6.51
CA CYS A 68 0.20 -17.31 -5.94
C CYS A 68 -0.99 -17.80 -6.76
N LEU A 69 -0.92 -17.67 -8.09
CA LEU A 69 -1.97 -18.15 -9.01
C LEU A 69 -2.17 -19.66 -8.87
N ARG A 70 -1.07 -20.41 -8.76
CA ARG A 70 -1.12 -21.86 -8.54
C ARG A 70 -1.75 -22.20 -7.20
N TRP A 71 -1.35 -21.52 -6.12
CA TRP A 71 -1.94 -21.70 -4.78
C TRP A 71 -3.46 -21.48 -4.83
N ILE A 72 -3.92 -20.39 -5.49
CA ILE A 72 -5.35 -20.07 -5.64
C ILE A 72 -6.09 -21.19 -6.36
N GLN A 73 -5.56 -21.66 -7.50
CA GLN A 73 -6.17 -22.76 -8.26
C GLN A 73 -6.28 -24.06 -7.45
N LEU A 74 -5.25 -24.39 -6.66
CA LEU A 74 -5.25 -25.58 -5.82
C LEU A 74 -6.30 -25.46 -4.69
N ASN A 75 -6.40 -24.28 -4.08
CA ASN A 75 -7.36 -24.02 -3.02
C ASN A 75 -8.83 -24.06 -3.48
N GLU A 76 -9.09 -23.71 -4.74
CA GLU A 76 -10.42 -23.82 -5.36
C GLU A 76 -10.87 -25.29 -5.54
N LYS A 77 -9.93 -26.22 -5.73
CA LYS A 77 -10.22 -27.65 -5.97
C LYS A 77 -10.35 -28.47 -4.70
N GLU A 78 -9.55 -28.15 -3.69
CA GLU A 78 -9.40 -28.96 -2.48
C GLU A 78 -10.33 -28.47 -1.35
N LYS A 79 -9.74 -27.83 -0.34
CA LYS A 79 -10.41 -27.27 0.83
C LYS A 79 -10.16 -25.77 0.87
N GLN A 80 -11.17 -24.98 1.19
CA GLN A 80 -11.07 -23.53 1.25
C GLN A 80 -10.26 -23.07 2.47
N PHE A 81 -8.95 -22.87 2.28
CA PHE A 81 -8.09 -22.13 3.21
C PHE A 81 -8.33 -20.62 3.05
N LYS A 82 -7.89 -19.83 4.04
CA LYS A 82 -8.04 -18.37 4.03
C LYS A 82 -7.22 -17.76 2.88
N MET A 83 -7.86 -16.96 2.05
CA MET A 83 -7.25 -16.40 0.83
C MET A 83 -6.58 -15.03 1.02
N GLY A 84 -6.88 -14.32 2.10
CA GLY A 84 -6.61 -12.88 2.19
C GLY A 84 -5.14 -12.51 2.00
N GLU A 85 -4.24 -13.23 2.66
CA GLU A 85 -2.78 -13.01 2.54
C GLU A 85 -2.26 -13.36 1.14
N ILE A 86 -2.80 -14.41 0.52
CA ILE A 86 -2.42 -14.82 -0.84
C ILE A 86 -2.88 -13.79 -1.87
N TYR A 87 -4.11 -13.26 -1.74
CA TYR A 87 -4.60 -12.16 -2.58
C TYR A 87 -3.78 -10.88 -2.39
N GLU A 88 -3.37 -10.56 -1.16
CA GLU A 88 -2.52 -9.41 -0.90
C GLU A 88 -1.15 -9.53 -1.60
N ILE A 89 -0.48 -10.68 -1.46
CA ILE A 89 0.81 -10.94 -2.11
C ILE A 89 0.65 -10.89 -3.64
N ALA A 90 -0.38 -11.54 -4.19
CA ALA A 90 -0.66 -11.54 -5.62
C ALA A 90 -0.93 -10.11 -6.14
N CYS A 91 -1.67 -9.30 -5.38
CA CYS A 91 -1.94 -7.89 -5.69
C CYS A 91 -0.63 -7.08 -5.74
N ARG A 92 0.21 -7.19 -4.71
CA ARG A 92 1.51 -6.50 -4.65
C ARG A 92 2.43 -6.91 -5.80
N CYS A 93 2.56 -8.20 -6.09
CA CYS A 93 3.34 -8.69 -7.22
C CYS A 93 2.82 -8.17 -8.56
N SER A 94 1.49 -8.22 -8.77
CA SER A 94 0.86 -7.72 -10.00
C SER A 94 1.12 -6.22 -10.19
N LEU A 95 1.05 -5.43 -9.11
CA LEU A 95 1.35 -4.01 -9.14
C LEU A 95 2.83 -3.74 -9.47
N LYS A 96 3.77 -4.50 -8.88
CA LYS A 96 5.21 -4.40 -9.16
C LYS A 96 5.58 -4.78 -10.60
N LEU A 97 4.82 -5.70 -11.20
CA LEU A 97 4.98 -6.13 -12.58
C LEU A 97 4.17 -5.28 -13.59
N ALA A 98 3.54 -4.20 -13.14
CA ALA A 98 2.67 -3.35 -13.95
C ALA A 98 1.51 -4.10 -14.66
N LYS A 99 1.07 -5.23 -14.11
CA LYS A 99 -0.10 -5.99 -14.59
C LYS A 99 -1.37 -5.44 -13.93
N LEU A 100 -1.81 -4.25 -14.36
CA LEU A 100 -2.85 -3.48 -13.68
C LEU A 100 -4.21 -4.21 -13.61
N ASP A 101 -4.61 -4.95 -14.65
CA ASP A 101 -5.87 -5.71 -14.65
C ASP A 101 -5.88 -6.79 -13.55
N LEU A 102 -4.77 -7.50 -13.38
CA LEU A 102 -4.61 -8.48 -12.32
C LEU A 102 -4.52 -7.82 -10.95
N ALA A 103 -3.77 -6.72 -10.83
CA ALA A 103 -3.68 -5.97 -9.59
C ALA A 103 -5.07 -5.51 -9.14
N LEU A 104 -5.89 -4.99 -10.06
CA LEU A 104 -7.25 -4.54 -9.80
C LEU A 104 -8.15 -5.69 -9.33
N LYS A 105 -8.12 -6.82 -10.04
CA LYS A 105 -8.84 -8.04 -9.65
C LYS A 105 -8.47 -8.46 -8.21
N TYR A 106 -7.18 -8.51 -7.89
CA TYR A 106 -6.73 -8.94 -6.57
C TYR A 106 -6.95 -7.90 -5.48
N ALA A 107 -6.96 -6.60 -5.81
CA ALA A 107 -7.35 -5.52 -4.91
C ALA A 107 -8.81 -5.68 -4.47
N GLU A 108 -9.73 -5.96 -5.40
CA GLU A 108 -11.15 -6.18 -5.09
C GLU A 108 -11.34 -7.42 -4.21
N LEU A 109 -10.65 -8.52 -4.52
CA LEU A 109 -10.68 -9.76 -3.73
C LEU A 109 -10.09 -9.59 -2.32
N VAL A 110 -8.97 -8.88 -2.17
CA VAL A 110 -8.36 -8.66 -0.86
C VAL A 110 -9.23 -7.75 0.00
N ILE A 111 -9.88 -6.71 -0.55
CA ILE A 111 -10.86 -5.89 0.19
C ILE A 111 -12.03 -6.75 0.66
N ALA A 112 -12.57 -7.62 -0.20
CA ALA A 112 -13.68 -8.50 0.17
C ALA A 112 -13.31 -9.45 1.33
N SER A 113 -12.05 -9.91 1.38
CA SER A 113 -11.58 -10.80 2.44
C SER A 113 -11.17 -10.09 3.74
N ASN A 114 -10.43 -8.99 3.64
CA ASN A 114 -9.69 -8.34 4.73
C ASN A 114 -9.81 -6.80 4.72
N GLY A 115 -10.86 -6.23 4.13
CA GLY A 115 -11.03 -4.78 3.92
C GLY A 115 -11.22 -3.91 5.17
N LYS A 116 -10.97 -4.43 6.36
CA LYS A 116 -10.86 -3.67 7.62
C LYS A 116 -9.40 -3.39 8.02
N GLU A 117 -8.44 -4.08 7.41
CA GLU A 117 -7.02 -3.91 7.70
C GLU A 117 -6.50 -2.65 6.97
N PRO A 118 -5.88 -1.69 7.67
CA PRO A 118 -5.42 -0.44 7.05
C PRO A 118 -4.40 -0.64 5.91
N GLY A 119 -3.48 -1.60 6.04
CA GLY A 119 -2.53 -1.93 4.98
C GLY A 119 -3.21 -2.37 3.68
N VAL A 120 -4.26 -3.17 3.76
CA VAL A 120 -5.11 -3.61 2.65
C VAL A 120 -5.84 -2.41 2.01
N MET A 121 -6.43 -1.52 2.81
CA MET A 121 -7.08 -0.31 2.29
C MET A 121 -6.10 0.57 1.51
N PHE A 122 -4.91 0.78 2.08
CA PHE A 122 -3.88 1.60 1.46
C PHE A 122 -3.36 0.97 0.16
N LEU A 123 -3.06 -0.33 0.17
CA LEU A 123 -2.65 -1.08 -1.02
C LEU A 123 -3.70 -0.99 -2.13
N ALA A 124 -4.97 -1.24 -1.79
CA ALA A 124 -6.06 -1.17 -2.76
C ALA A 124 -6.26 0.23 -3.33
N ALA A 125 -6.15 1.27 -2.51
CA ALA A 125 -6.21 2.66 -2.98
C ALA A 125 -5.10 2.97 -3.99
N GLN A 126 -3.88 2.46 -3.78
CA GLN A 126 -2.79 2.60 -4.74
C GLN A 126 -3.11 1.92 -6.07
N VAL A 127 -3.71 0.73 -6.04
CA VAL A 127 -4.12 0.01 -7.25
C VAL A 127 -5.24 0.77 -7.99
N PHE A 128 -6.26 1.24 -7.27
CA PHE A 128 -7.35 2.03 -7.85
C PHE A 128 -6.83 3.33 -8.45
N LYS A 129 -5.93 4.05 -7.77
CA LYS A 129 -5.25 5.24 -8.33
C LYS A 129 -4.54 4.92 -9.64
N LYS A 130 -3.74 3.85 -9.68
CA LYS A 130 -3.01 3.44 -10.89
C LYS A 130 -3.94 2.99 -12.02
N SER A 131 -5.11 2.48 -11.68
CA SER A 131 -6.16 2.08 -12.61
C SER A 131 -7.14 3.22 -12.95
N GLN A 132 -6.84 4.46 -12.53
CA GLN A 132 -7.66 5.66 -12.73
C GLN A 132 -9.08 5.58 -12.12
N LYS A 133 -9.31 4.66 -11.17
CA LYS A 133 -10.52 4.58 -10.33
C LYS A 133 -10.39 5.54 -9.15
N TYR A 134 -10.37 6.84 -9.45
CA TYR A 134 -10.00 7.88 -8.48
C TYR A 134 -10.99 8.02 -7.32
N THR A 135 -12.29 7.91 -7.58
CA THR A 135 -13.33 8.01 -6.55
C THR A 135 -13.15 6.92 -5.50
N GLU A 136 -12.98 5.67 -5.93
CA GLU A 136 -12.78 4.52 -5.04
C GLU A 136 -11.46 4.61 -4.27
N ALA A 137 -10.41 5.15 -4.90
CA ALA A 137 -9.13 5.39 -4.24
C ALA A 137 -9.26 6.44 -3.12
N ILE A 138 -9.96 7.55 -3.36
CA ILE A 138 -10.18 8.60 -2.35
C ILE A 138 -11.02 8.06 -1.19
N GLU A 139 -12.11 7.34 -1.45
CA GLU A 139 -12.95 6.72 -0.42
C GLU A 139 -12.13 5.81 0.51
N LEU A 140 -11.27 4.97 -0.07
CA LEU A 140 -10.41 4.08 0.70
C LEU A 140 -9.35 4.84 1.49
N LEU A 141 -8.75 5.90 0.94
CA LEU A 141 -7.76 6.72 1.64
C LEU A 141 -8.36 7.50 2.80
N VAL A 142 -9.57 8.05 2.62
CA VAL A 142 -10.31 8.71 3.71
C VAL A 142 -10.59 7.71 4.83
N LYS A 143 -11.16 6.55 4.49
CA LYS A 143 -11.42 5.49 5.46
C LYS A 143 -10.14 5.02 6.14
N TYR A 144 -9.05 4.88 5.39
CA TYR A 144 -7.73 4.55 5.93
C TYR A 144 -7.27 5.58 6.96
N LEU A 145 -7.40 6.87 6.66
CA LEU A 145 -6.99 7.95 7.55
C LEU A 145 -7.86 8.07 8.82
N ASP A 146 -9.08 7.52 8.82
CA ASP A 146 -9.86 7.35 10.06
C ASP A 146 -9.19 6.37 11.04
N TYR A 147 -8.56 5.31 10.52
CA TYR A 147 -7.79 4.33 11.31
C TYR A 147 -6.36 4.79 11.62
N ARG A 148 -5.69 5.37 10.62
CA ARG A 148 -4.28 5.80 10.66
C ARG A 148 -4.21 7.31 10.47
N ARG A 149 -4.63 8.03 11.51
CA ARG A 149 -4.65 9.50 11.51
C ARG A 149 -3.26 10.06 11.23
N ASN A 150 -3.21 11.15 10.47
CA ASN A 150 -2.01 11.93 10.21
C ASN A 150 -0.89 11.16 9.47
N ASP A 151 -1.22 10.08 8.76
CA ASP A 151 -0.24 9.40 7.91
C ASP A 151 0.04 10.24 6.65
N TYR A 152 1.23 10.81 6.59
CA TYR A 152 1.63 11.70 5.50
C TYR A 152 1.60 10.99 4.13
N LEU A 153 1.85 9.68 4.06
CA LEU A 153 1.86 8.95 2.80
C LEU A 153 0.47 8.91 2.17
N ALA A 154 -0.59 8.79 2.98
CA ALA A 154 -1.96 8.84 2.48
C ALA A 154 -2.33 10.24 1.96
N TYR A 155 -1.83 11.30 2.58
CA TYR A 155 -2.00 12.66 2.06
C TYR A 155 -1.22 12.91 0.76
N VAL A 156 -0.03 12.31 0.58
CA VAL A 156 0.70 12.31 -0.70
C VAL A 156 -0.12 11.59 -1.78
N GLU A 157 -0.69 10.43 -1.47
CA GLU A 157 -1.54 9.66 -2.38
C GLU A 157 -2.81 10.44 -2.78
N LEU A 158 -3.46 11.12 -1.83
CA LEU A 158 -4.59 12.02 -2.12
C LEU A 158 -4.17 13.18 -3.03
N SER A 159 -3.03 13.81 -2.75
CA SER A 159 -2.49 14.88 -3.60
C SER A 159 -2.27 14.42 -5.04
N ASP A 160 -1.70 13.23 -5.26
CA ASP A 160 -1.53 12.65 -6.60
C ASP A 160 -2.85 12.48 -7.36
N ILE A 161 -3.87 12.00 -6.64
CA ILE A 161 -5.19 11.76 -7.22
C ILE A 161 -5.82 13.09 -7.61
N PHE A 162 -5.83 14.08 -6.72
CA PHE A 162 -6.37 15.40 -6.99
C PHE A 162 -5.59 16.13 -8.09
N ASP A 163 -4.27 15.99 -8.14
CA ASP A 163 -3.46 16.57 -9.21
C ASP A 163 -3.81 15.96 -10.58
N SER A 164 -4.09 14.65 -10.61
CA SER A 164 -4.53 13.93 -11.80
C SER A 164 -5.93 14.36 -12.25
N LEU A 165 -6.89 14.48 -11.32
CA LEU A 165 -8.23 15.04 -11.59
C LEU A 165 -8.14 16.50 -12.03
N GLY A 166 -7.16 17.24 -11.51
CA GLY A 166 -6.82 18.61 -11.87
C GLY A 166 -6.48 18.83 -13.34
N LYS A 167 -6.21 17.76 -14.11
CA LYS A 167 -5.97 17.85 -15.55
C LYS A 167 -7.26 18.09 -16.34
N SER A 168 -8.40 17.57 -15.87
CA SER A 168 -9.71 17.79 -16.49
C SER A 168 -10.57 18.81 -15.72
N HIS A 169 -10.30 18.99 -14.43
CA HIS A 169 -11.05 19.86 -13.52
C HIS A 169 -10.05 20.66 -12.66
N PRO A 170 -9.54 21.81 -13.15
CA PRO A 170 -8.48 22.58 -12.49
C PRO A 170 -8.72 22.92 -11.01
N GLU A 171 -9.98 22.97 -10.58
CA GLU A 171 -10.40 23.21 -9.20
C GLU A 171 -9.83 22.17 -8.22
N PHE A 172 -9.55 20.93 -8.67
CA PHE A 172 -8.89 19.93 -7.83
C PHE A 172 -7.42 20.23 -7.55
N LYS A 173 -6.77 21.14 -8.30
CA LYS A 173 -5.38 21.52 -8.00
C LYS A 173 -5.24 22.15 -6.61
N ALA A 174 -6.28 22.87 -6.14
CA ALA A 174 -6.31 23.39 -4.77
C ALA A 174 -6.33 22.27 -3.72
N TRP A 175 -7.16 21.24 -3.94
CA TRP A 175 -7.19 20.04 -3.10
C TRP A 175 -5.85 19.28 -3.09
N ALA A 176 -5.18 19.21 -4.25
CA ALA A 176 -3.85 18.63 -4.37
C ALA A 176 -2.81 19.41 -3.54
N TYR A 177 -2.84 20.74 -3.63
CA TYR A 177 -1.96 21.65 -2.91
C TYR A 177 -2.12 21.50 -1.39
N PHE A 178 -3.35 21.55 -0.87
CA PHE A 178 -3.59 21.42 0.57
C PHE A 178 -3.25 20.03 1.10
N SER A 179 -3.58 18.97 0.35
CA SER A 179 -3.22 17.60 0.74
C SER A 179 -1.70 17.43 0.87
N LEU A 180 -0.94 17.95 -0.10
CA LEU A 180 0.52 17.87 -0.07
C LEU A 180 1.14 18.74 1.04
N SER A 181 0.55 19.91 1.30
CA SER A 181 0.97 20.77 2.42
C SER A 181 0.80 20.06 3.76
N LEU A 182 -0.31 19.34 3.96
CA LEU A 182 -0.54 18.50 5.14
C LEU A 182 0.45 17.35 5.25
N ALA A 183 0.77 16.70 4.14
CA ALA A 183 1.79 15.64 4.13
C ALA A 183 3.14 16.18 4.64
N ILE A 184 3.57 17.35 4.15
CA ILE A 184 4.80 18.03 4.57
C ILE A 184 4.73 18.38 6.07
N TYR A 185 3.61 18.95 6.52
CA TYR A 185 3.40 19.29 7.93
C TYR A 185 3.56 18.06 8.84
N PHE A 186 2.92 16.94 8.49
CA PHE A 186 2.96 15.73 9.29
C PHE A 186 4.33 15.04 9.28
N ILE A 187 5.03 14.97 8.14
CA ILE A 187 6.37 14.36 8.11
C ILE A 187 7.39 15.19 8.89
N GLU A 188 7.27 16.53 8.89
CA GLU A 188 8.15 17.42 9.65
C GLU A 188 7.99 17.25 11.16
N ARG A 189 6.76 17.01 11.63
CA ARG A 189 6.41 16.93 13.05
C ARG A 189 6.30 15.51 13.61
N SER A 190 6.34 14.49 12.74
CA SER A 190 6.18 13.11 13.19
C SER A 190 7.30 12.70 14.15
N PRO A 191 6.96 12.16 15.35
CA PRO A 191 7.97 11.66 16.26
C PRO A 191 8.66 10.46 15.62
N ARG A 192 9.96 10.60 15.36
CA ARG A 192 10.76 9.56 14.70
C ARG A 192 11.89 9.05 15.60
N PRO A 193 12.26 7.76 15.46
CA PRO A 193 13.47 7.24 16.10
C PRO A 193 14.69 8.05 15.66
N LYS A 194 15.51 8.48 16.63
CA LYS A 194 16.78 9.18 16.36
C LYS A 194 17.80 8.21 15.80
N THR A 195 17.69 7.93 14.51
CA THR A 195 18.55 7.01 13.78
C THR A 195 18.96 7.67 12.47
N ASP A 196 20.21 7.45 12.04
CA ASP A 196 20.73 7.97 10.78
C ASP A 196 19.84 7.62 9.58
N PHE A 197 19.22 6.43 9.62
CA PHE A 197 18.31 5.99 8.57
C PHE A 197 17.05 6.86 8.48
N ALA A 198 16.38 7.10 9.61
CA ALA A 198 15.18 7.92 9.65
C ALA A 198 15.46 9.38 9.27
N ASP A 199 16.59 9.92 9.73
CA ASP A 199 16.96 11.30 9.42
C ASP A 199 17.34 11.47 7.94
N LYS A 200 18.11 10.54 7.36
CA LYS A 200 18.42 10.55 5.92
C LYS A 200 17.17 10.40 5.05
N HIS A 201 16.22 9.56 5.48
CA HIS A 201 14.94 9.39 4.78
C HIS A 201 14.19 10.73 4.70
N VAL A 202 14.00 11.40 5.84
CA VAL A 202 13.29 12.67 5.92
C VAL A 202 14.03 13.81 5.19
N GLN A 203 15.36 13.88 5.35
CA GLN A 203 16.19 14.87 4.64
C GLN A 203 16.07 14.76 3.12
N LYS A 204 15.81 13.55 2.60
CA LYS A 204 15.58 13.33 1.18
C LYS A 204 14.12 13.62 0.79
N GLU A 205 13.17 13.19 1.61
CA GLU A 205 11.76 13.20 1.26
C GLU A 205 11.13 14.59 1.34
N ILE A 206 11.42 15.37 2.39
CA ILE A 206 10.85 16.73 2.54
C ILE A 206 11.17 17.64 1.35
N PRO A 207 12.45 17.76 0.90
CA PRO A 207 12.75 18.60 -0.27
C PRO A 207 12.02 18.14 -1.54
N ALA A 208 11.85 16.83 -1.73
CA ALA A 208 11.12 16.29 -2.88
C ALA A 208 9.62 16.67 -2.83
N LEU A 209 9.00 16.58 -1.65
CA LEU A 209 7.61 17.01 -1.47
C LEU A 209 7.44 18.53 -1.63
N LYS A 210 8.38 19.34 -1.11
CA LYS A 210 8.37 20.80 -1.26
C LYS A 210 8.56 21.22 -2.72
N ALA A 211 9.44 20.56 -3.46
CA ALA A 211 9.61 20.79 -4.90
C ALA A 211 8.31 20.51 -5.65
N LYS A 212 7.66 19.38 -5.37
CA LYS A 212 6.36 19.03 -5.96
C LYS A 212 5.26 20.02 -5.58
N LEU A 213 5.25 20.52 -4.33
CA LEU A 213 4.28 21.54 -3.91
C LEU A 213 4.46 22.85 -4.69
N ALA A 214 5.70 23.24 -4.98
CA ALA A 214 6.01 24.44 -5.77
C ALA A 214 5.56 24.35 -7.23
N GLU A 215 5.33 23.15 -7.76
CA GLU A 215 4.76 22.94 -9.10
C GLU A 215 3.23 23.11 -9.13
N LEU A 216 2.57 23.05 -7.97
CA LEU A 216 1.12 23.23 -7.85
C LEU A 216 0.77 24.73 -7.71
N PRO A 217 -0.35 25.19 -8.30
CA PRO A 217 -0.79 26.55 -8.11
C PRO A 217 -1.11 26.78 -6.63
N VAL A 218 -0.56 27.87 -6.07
CA VAL A 218 -0.86 28.27 -4.69
C VAL A 218 -2.35 28.54 -4.57
N ALA A 219 -3.01 27.84 -3.66
CA ALA A 219 -4.43 27.96 -3.42
C ALA A 219 -4.70 28.61 -2.05
N THR A 220 -5.63 29.56 -2.02
CA THR A 220 -6.11 30.21 -0.79
C THR A 220 -7.53 29.81 -0.42
N SER A 221 -8.19 29.00 -1.23
CA SER A 221 -9.53 28.47 -0.99
C SER A 221 -9.73 27.20 -1.81
N VAL A 222 -10.70 26.37 -1.43
CA VAL A 222 -11.17 25.25 -2.24
C VAL A 222 -12.63 25.46 -2.61
N ASP A 223 -13.01 25.01 -3.80
CA ASP A 223 -14.41 24.75 -4.09
C ASP A 223 -14.77 23.40 -3.45
N HIS A 224 -15.73 23.39 -2.53
CA HIS A 224 -16.20 22.17 -1.88
C HIS A 224 -17.17 21.37 -2.76
N ASP A 225 -17.90 22.05 -3.66
CA ASP A 225 -18.89 21.39 -4.51
C ASP A 225 -18.22 20.57 -5.61
N ILE A 226 -16.96 20.87 -5.97
CA ILE A 226 -16.20 20.06 -6.92
C ILE A 226 -16.07 18.59 -6.48
N LEU A 227 -16.00 18.31 -5.17
CA LEU A 227 -15.91 16.94 -4.65
C LEU A 227 -17.16 16.11 -5.01
N ARG A 228 -18.31 16.76 -5.18
CA ARG A 228 -19.57 16.09 -5.57
C ARG A 228 -19.56 15.67 -7.03
N THR A 229 -18.76 16.33 -7.89
CA THR A 229 -18.68 16.00 -9.32
C THR A 229 -18.04 14.63 -9.58
N VAL A 230 -17.16 14.18 -8.68
CA VAL A 230 -16.55 12.85 -8.69
C VAL A 230 -17.33 11.81 -7.88
N LYS A 231 -18.58 12.13 -7.50
CA LYS A 231 -19.51 11.21 -6.81
C LYS A 231 -18.98 10.61 -5.51
N LEU A 232 -18.20 11.37 -4.76
CA LEU A 232 -17.78 10.96 -3.42
C LEU A 232 -18.98 10.89 -2.46
N SER A 233 -18.88 9.97 -1.51
CA SER A 233 -19.81 9.84 -0.39
C SER A 233 -19.80 11.12 0.45
N LYS A 234 -20.94 11.41 1.08
CA LYS A 234 -21.06 12.57 1.98
C LYS A 234 -19.99 12.53 3.08
N SER A 235 -19.76 11.37 3.68
CA SER A 235 -18.74 11.18 4.71
C SER A 235 -17.32 11.49 4.21
N ALA A 236 -17.00 11.10 2.98
CA ALA A 236 -15.69 11.41 2.40
C ALA A 236 -15.54 12.91 2.14
N CYS A 237 -16.57 13.56 1.57
CA CYS A 237 -16.59 15.01 1.40
C CYS A 237 -16.41 15.74 2.74
N ASP A 238 -17.20 15.38 3.75
CA ASP A 238 -17.15 16.00 5.08
C ASP A 238 -15.75 15.83 5.71
N TYR A 239 -15.16 14.63 5.61
CA TYR A 239 -13.78 14.39 6.05
C TYR A 239 -12.78 15.30 5.37
N LEU A 240 -12.80 15.37 4.03
CA LEU A 240 -11.85 16.16 3.26
C LEU A 240 -11.98 17.65 3.61
N CYS A 241 -13.20 18.17 3.72
CA CYS A 241 -13.44 19.55 4.14
C CYS A 241 -12.86 19.82 5.54
N THR A 242 -13.20 18.99 6.53
CA THR A 242 -12.75 19.24 7.91
C THR A 242 -11.26 18.96 8.14
N LYS A 243 -10.68 17.96 7.47
CA LYS A 243 -9.29 17.55 7.74
C LYS A 243 -8.28 18.20 6.82
N ILE A 244 -8.64 18.46 5.57
CA ILE A 244 -7.72 19.06 4.62
C ILE A 244 -7.82 20.57 4.64
N TYR A 245 -9.05 21.11 4.58
CA TYR A 245 -9.25 22.55 4.48
C TYR A 245 -9.20 23.25 5.84
N ASP A 246 -9.96 22.80 6.83
CA ASP A 246 -10.05 23.54 8.11
C ASP A 246 -8.74 23.53 8.91
N ASN A 247 -7.92 22.49 8.77
CA ASN A 247 -6.60 22.44 9.42
C ASN A 247 -5.59 23.41 8.80
N ARG A 248 -5.88 24.02 7.65
CA ARG A 248 -5.01 25.00 6.99
C ARG A 248 -4.67 26.16 7.93
N THR A 249 -5.67 26.75 8.58
CA THR A 249 -5.47 27.92 9.44
C THR A 249 -4.54 27.59 10.61
N ASN A 250 -4.65 26.39 11.17
CA ASN A 250 -3.76 25.93 12.23
C ASN A 250 -2.32 25.75 11.71
N ILE A 251 -2.17 25.21 10.51
CA ILE A 251 -0.86 24.98 9.88
C ILE A 251 -0.19 26.29 9.49
N GLU A 252 -0.91 27.22 8.87
CA GLU A 252 -0.40 28.53 8.47
C GLU A 252 0.03 29.36 9.69
N ASN A 253 -0.76 29.35 10.77
CA ASN A 253 -0.42 30.05 12.00
C ASN A 253 0.81 29.45 12.71
N GLU A 254 0.99 28.13 12.66
CA GLU A 254 2.15 27.46 13.25
C GLU A 254 3.43 27.59 12.41
N ILE A 255 3.34 27.83 11.10
CA ILE A 255 4.51 28.05 10.24
C ILE A 255 5.08 29.47 10.40
N GLN A 256 4.25 30.44 10.79
CA GLN A 256 4.65 31.84 10.96
C GLN A 256 5.27 32.15 12.35
N GLN A 257 5.24 31.21 13.28
CA GLN A 257 5.83 31.32 14.63
C GLN A 257 7.20 30.64 14.70
#